data_AF-A8MM49-F1
#
_entry.id   AF-A8MM49-F1
#
_cell.length_a   1.000
_cell.length_b   1.000
_cell.length_c   1.000
_cell.angle_alpha   90.00
_cell.angle_beta   90.00
_cell.angle_gamma   90.00
#
_symmetry.space_group_name_H-M   'P 1'
#
loop_
_entity.id
_entity.type
_entity.pdbx_description
1 polymer ?
#
loop_
_entity_poly.entity_id
_entity_poly.type
_entity_poly.pdbx_seq_one_letter_code
_entity_poly.pdbx_strand_id
1 'polypeptide(L)'
;MNVFVDKFKEVIMSVLPVTAIVLLLNFTIAPIGTEMIGRFIVGAIFIIFGLSIFLFGAEIGIQPIGSLMGSSIAKKKKLWIVVVFGFLLGFLVNIAEPDLLVLARQVSEVTSGAIGQTTLLIVVSIGIGIMVALGLARIVFKVPLNRVLTVLYGIIFALVLFAPKVFLGIAFDSGGATTGSMTVPFILALGLGVASIQGGKESEEDSFGLVGIASAGPMLAVLTMSLLSGIKELTGSLPYHGESSGSIIRPFLHEIPALLVEVTFALLPFLVLFLIFQVLIIRLPRKQFARILKGLLYTYIGFLLFLTGVNAGFMEAGSAIGHTLALLDYNWVVIPIGFILGFVVIFAEPAVYVLNEQIETVTSGHIQRKVILYALSIGVASAVALSMVKILVAEIQLWHLLVPGYLIAVILSYFAPNLFVGIAFDSGGVASGPMTATFILAFAQGVAEATEGADVLLDAFGVIALVALTPLIAIQVLGLIYKHKAKKTAVGEE
;
A
#
# COMPACT_ATOMS: atom_id res chain seq x y z
N MET A 1 -8.71 10.19 25.37
CA MET A 1 -7.85 10.97 24.45
C MET A 1 -8.69 11.30 23.23
N ASN A 2 -8.56 12.48 22.63
CA ASN A 2 -9.42 12.91 21.53
C ASN A 2 -8.94 12.21 20.25
N VAL A 3 -9.74 11.33 19.63
CA VAL A 3 -9.33 10.45 18.50
C VAL A 3 -8.56 11.20 17.40
N PHE A 4 -9.00 12.43 17.09
CA PHE A 4 -8.30 13.29 16.13
C PHE A 4 -6.86 13.64 16.54
N VAL A 5 -6.60 13.89 17.82
CA VAL A 5 -5.26 14.20 18.35
C VAL A 5 -4.34 12.99 18.22
N ASP A 6 -4.88 11.78 18.39
CA ASP A 6 -4.11 10.55 18.23
C ASP A 6 -3.73 10.36 16.76
N LYS A 7 -4.69 10.52 15.83
CA LYS A 7 -4.42 10.51 14.38
C LYS A 7 -3.46 11.60 13.93
N PHE A 8 -3.59 12.80 14.48
CA PHE A 8 -2.68 13.90 14.19
C PHE A 8 -1.24 13.62 14.65
N LYS A 9 -1.07 13.02 15.84
CA LYS A 9 0.25 12.59 16.32
C LYS A 9 0.83 11.46 15.48
N GLU A 10 0.01 10.46 15.15
CA GLU A 10 0.41 9.36 14.26
C GLU A 10 0.99 9.93 12.96
N VAL A 11 0.24 10.80 12.27
CA VAL A 11 0.65 11.37 10.99
C VAL A 11 1.86 12.31 11.10
N ILE A 12 1.99 13.10 12.16
CA ILE A 12 3.21 13.91 12.37
C ILE A 12 4.43 13.01 12.48
N MET A 13 4.34 11.92 13.27
CA MET A 13 5.41 10.95 13.41
C MET A 13 5.69 10.20 12.10
N SER A 14 4.71 10.15 11.18
CA SER A 14 4.88 9.62 9.84
C SER A 14 5.65 10.56 8.91
N VAL A 15 5.22 11.81 8.82
CA VAL A 15 5.68 12.73 7.77
C VAL A 15 6.98 13.44 8.18
N LEU A 16 7.10 13.83 9.45
CA LEU A 16 8.21 14.65 9.92
C LEU A 16 9.59 13.99 9.75
N PRO A 17 9.79 12.68 10.00
CA PRO A 17 11.08 12.04 9.77
C PRO A 17 11.54 12.10 8.31
N VAL A 18 10.61 11.87 7.36
CA VAL A 18 10.90 11.98 5.92
C VAL A 18 11.22 13.42 5.55
N THR A 19 10.42 14.38 6.05
CA THR A 19 10.68 15.82 5.89
C THR A 19 12.06 16.21 6.41
N ALA A 20 12.48 15.71 7.57
CA ALA A 20 13.78 16.00 8.14
C ALA A 20 14.93 15.47 7.26
N ILE A 21 14.79 14.25 6.72
CA ILE A 21 15.78 13.69 5.78
C ILE A 21 15.87 14.55 4.51
N VAL A 22 14.73 14.91 3.94
CA VAL A 22 14.69 15.77 2.73
C VAL A 22 15.39 17.11 2.97
N LEU A 23 15.07 17.78 4.08
CA LEU A 23 15.72 19.05 4.42
C LEU A 23 17.22 18.87 4.64
N LEU A 24 17.64 17.81 5.34
CA LEU A 24 19.05 17.50 5.55
C LEU A 24 19.77 17.31 4.20
N LEU A 25 19.23 16.48 3.31
CA LEU A 25 19.81 16.23 1.99
C LEU A 25 19.91 17.52 1.19
N ASN A 26 18.85 18.33 1.18
CA ASN A 26 18.85 19.60 0.47
C ASN A 26 19.94 20.58 0.95
N PHE A 27 20.15 20.70 2.26
CA PHE A 27 21.15 21.63 2.79
C PHE A 27 22.59 21.10 2.76
N THR A 28 22.80 19.83 2.39
CA THR A 28 24.12 19.19 2.45
C THR A 28 24.61 18.65 1.12
N ILE A 29 23.84 17.76 0.47
CA ILE A 29 24.33 16.93 -0.64
C ILE A 29 23.56 17.22 -1.95
N ALA A 30 22.26 17.48 -1.88
CA ALA A 30 21.37 17.55 -3.05
C ALA A 30 20.46 18.79 -3.00
N PRO A 31 21.00 20.01 -3.23
CA PRO A 31 20.21 21.24 -3.20
C PRO A 31 19.21 21.31 -4.36
N ILE A 32 17.91 21.32 -4.05
CA ILE A 32 16.81 21.31 -5.04
C ILE A 32 16.20 22.70 -5.30
N GLY A 33 16.77 23.75 -4.70
CA GLY A 33 16.32 25.13 -4.87
C GLY A 33 15.29 25.60 -3.85
N THR A 34 15.28 26.89 -3.54
CA THR A 34 14.45 27.50 -2.48
C THR A 34 12.95 27.37 -2.74
N GLU A 35 12.56 27.46 -4.01
CA GLU A 35 11.17 27.31 -4.40
C GLU A 35 10.66 25.89 -4.17
N MET A 36 11.44 24.89 -4.57
CA MET A 36 11.07 23.49 -4.43
C MET A 36 10.97 23.08 -2.96
N ILE A 37 11.89 23.56 -2.12
CA ILE A 37 11.80 23.39 -0.66
C ILE A 37 10.53 24.06 -0.11
N GLY A 38 10.20 25.26 -0.60
CA GLY A 38 8.97 25.96 -0.22
C GLY A 38 7.73 25.12 -0.54
N ARG A 39 7.63 24.59 -1.76
CA ARG A 39 6.54 23.69 -2.17
C ARG A 39 6.52 22.42 -1.34
N PHE A 40 7.69 21.82 -1.07
CA PHE A 40 7.82 20.64 -0.23
C PHE A 40 7.28 20.87 1.19
N ILE A 41 7.63 21.99 1.84
CA ILE A 41 7.17 22.30 3.20
C ILE A 41 5.65 22.52 3.22
N VAL A 42 5.11 23.28 2.26
CA VAL A 42 3.65 23.46 2.14
C VAL A 42 2.95 22.13 1.86
N GLY A 43 3.52 21.29 1.00
CA GLY A 43 3.06 19.94 0.70
C GLY A 43 3.04 19.05 1.94
N ALA A 44 4.12 19.03 2.72
CA ALA A 44 4.21 18.29 3.98
C ALA A 44 3.15 18.75 4.99
N ILE A 45 2.87 20.05 5.09
CA ILE A 45 1.79 20.60 5.93
C ILE A 45 0.43 20.09 5.45
N PHE A 46 0.17 20.13 4.13
CA PHE A 46 -1.07 19.64 3.53
C PHE A 46 -1.25 18.13 3.75
N ILE A 47 -0.19 17.34 3.66
CA ILE A 47 -0.22 15.90 3.96
C ILE A 47 -0.51 15.68 5.44
N ILE A 48 0.14 16.40 6.35
CA ILE A 48 -0.07 16.23 7.79
C ILE A 48 -1.53 16.49 8.15
N PHE A 49 -2.10 17.62 7.73
CA PHE A 49 -3.51 17.92 8.01
C PHE A 49 -4.46 17.03 7.21
N GLY A 50 -4.18 16.81 5.93
CA GLY A 50 -5.00 16.03 5.02
C GLY A 50 -5.14 14.59 5.47
N LEU A 51 -4.03 13.88 5.68
CA LEU A 51 -4.03 12.50 6.12
C LEU A 51 -4.65 12.35 7.52
N SER A 52 -4.41 13.30 8.44
CA SER A 52 -5.02 13.28 9.78
C SER A 52 -6.55 13.39 9.73
N ILE A 53 -7.06 14.35 8.94
CA ILE A 53 -8.50 14.55 8.76
C ILE A 53 -9.12 13.37 8.00
N PHE A 54 -8.40 12.82 7.01
CA PHE A 54 -8.81 11.66 6.24
C PHE A 54 -8.97 10.42 7.13
N LEU A 55 -7.93 10.06 7.89
CA LEU A 55 -7.96 8.90 8.79
C LEU A 55 -9.05 9.03 9.85
N PHE A 56 -9.17 10.21 10.44
CA PHE A 56 -10.24 10.51 11.40
C PHE A 56 -11.64 10.39 10.76
N GLY A 57 -11.81 10.92 9.55
CA GLY A 57 -13.04 10.81 8.78
C GLY A 57 -13.37 9.35 8.45
N ALA A 58 -12.38 8.58 8.03
CA ALA A 58 -12.50 7.17 7.67
C ALA A 58 -12.91 6.31 8.87
N GLU A 59 -12.32 6.55 10.03
CA GLU A 59 -12.66 5.86 11.29
C GLU A 59 -14.11 6.11 11.73
N ILE A 60 -14.63 7.33 11.50
CA ILE A 60 -15.99 7.70 11.89
C ILE A 60 -17.02 7.37 10.80
N GLY A 61 -16.61 7.37 9.54
CA GLY A 61 -17.47 7.21 8.36
C GLY A 61 -17.38 5.82 7.76
N ILE A 62 -16.22 5.47 7.20
CA ILE A 62 -16.00 4.29 6.35
C ILE A 62 -15.94 2.99 7.17
N GLN A 63 -15.18 2.96 8.26
CA GLN A 63 -15.03 1.76 9.09
C GLN A 63 -16.36 1.25 9.70
N PRO A 64 -17.25 2.13 10.24
CA PRO A 64 -18.55 1.69 10.74
C PRO A 64 -19.44 1.12 9.62
N ILE A 65 -19.35 1.66 8.41
CA ILE A 65 -20.07 1.12 7.25
C ILE A 65 -19.61 -0.32 7.00
N GLY A 66 -18.29 -0.57 6.98
CA GLY A 66 -17.72 -1.91 6.84
C GLY A 66 -18.18 -2.91 7.90
N SER A 67 -18.05 -2.56 9.17
CA SER A 67 -18.39 -3.47 10.27
C SER A 67 -19.89 -3.76 10.38
N LEU A 68 -20.75 -2.76 10.18
CA LEU A 68 -22.21 -2.93 10.18
C LEU A 68 -22.67 -3.77 8.99
N MET A 69 -22.11 -3.54 7.81
CA MET A 69 -22.43 -4.33 6.62
C MET A 69 -21.92 -5.76 6.78
N GLY A 70 -20.64 -5.95 7.10
CA GLY A 70 -20.00 -7.25 7.26
C GLY A 70 -20.72 -8.15 8.26
N SER A 71 -21.00 -7.64 9.47
CA SER A 71 -21.73 -8.40 10.50
C SER A 71 -23.17 -8.74 10.11
N SER A 72 -23.86 -7.84 9.40
CA SER A 72 -25.24 -8.07 8.94
C SER A 72 -25.31 -9.13 7.84
N ILE A 73 -24.29 -9.18 6.97
CA ILE A 73 -24.19 -10.13 5.86
C ILE A 73 -23.78 -11.51 6.36
N ALA A 74 -22.77 -11.55 7.23
CA ALA A 74 -22.22 -12.79 7.75
C ALA A 74 -23.29 -13.60 8.53
N LYS A 75 -24.23 -12.90 9.21
CA LYS A 75 -25.41 -13.53 9.85
C LYS A 75 -26.36 -14.26 8.89
N LYS A 76 -26.38 -13.91 7.59
CA LYS A 76 -27.32 -14.51 6.63
C LYS A 76 -26.95 -15.94 6.22
N LYS A 77 -25.81 -16.50 6.67
CA LYS A 77 -25.29 -17.88 6.45
C LYS A 77 -25.21 -18.37 4.99
N LYS A 78 -25.68 -17.61 4.01
CA LYS A 78 -25.63 -17.96 2.58
C LYS A 78 -24.30 -17.51 1.99
N LEU A 79 -23.46 -18.48 1.61
CA LEU A 79 -22.13 -18.24 1.07
C LEU A 79 -22.12 -17.25 -0.09
N TRP A 80 -23.05 -17.37 -1.05
CA TRP A 80 -23.08 -16.48 -2.21
C TRP A 80 -23.27 -15.00 -1.82
N ILE A 81 -23.96 -14.71 -0.71
CA ILE A 81 -24.13 -13.35 -0.19
C ILE A 81 -22.79 -12.84 0.36
N VAL A 82 -22.06 -13.67 1.11
CA VAL A 82 -20.73 -13.31 1.63
C VAL A 82 -19.75 -13.03 0.47
N VAL A 83 -19.78 -13.85 -0.58
CA VAL A 83 -18.92 -13.70 -1.76
C VAL A 83 -19.26 -12.44 -2.55
N VAL A 84 -20.53 -12.24 -2.93
CA VAL A 84 -20.95 -11.07 -3.74
C VAL A 84 -20.71 -9.76 -2.99
N PHE A 85 -21.03 -9.72 -1.70
CA PHE A 85 -20.81 -8.50 -0.92
C PHE A 85 -19.35 -8.29 -0.57
N GLY A 86 -18.58 -9.36 -0.31
CA GLY A 86 -17.13 -9.28 -0.18
C GLY A 86 -16.49 -8.65 -1.42
N PHE A 87 -16.94 -9.07 -2.60
CA PHE A 87 -16.54 -8.47 -3.87
C PHE A 87 -16.87 -6.97 -3.93
N LEU A 88 -18.13 -6.60 -3.69
CA LEU A 88 -18.57 -5.20 -3.77
C LEU A 88 -17.84 -4.31 -2.75
N LEU A 89 -17.67 -4.79 -1.52
CA LEU A 89 -16.98 -4.04 -0.47
C LEU A 89 -15.49 -3.90 -0.77
N GLY A 90 -14.82 -4.97 -1.19
CA GLY A 90 -13.41 -4.91 -1.60
C GLY A 90 -13.18 -3.94 -2.75
N PHE A 91 -14.03 -3.98 -3.78
CA PHE A 91 -13.99 -3.06 -4.90
C PHE A 91 -14.16 -1.60 -4.46
N LEU A 92 -15.18 -1.30 -3.65
CA LEU A 92 -15.52 0.08 -3.28
C LEU A 92 -14.53 0.71 -2.31
N VAL A 93 -14.01 -0.08 -1.36
CA VAL A 93 -12.97 0.40 -0.43
C VAL A 93 -11.69 0.71 -1.20
N ASN A 94 -11.32 -0.15 -2.14
CA ASN A 94 -10.10 0.04 -2.92
C ASN A 94 -10.19 1.20 -3.92
N ILE A 95 -11.36 1.48 -4.51
CA ILE A 95 -11.57 2.68 -5.33
C ILE A 95 -11.32 3.96 -4.50
N ALA A 96 -11.62 3.92 -3.21
CA ALA A 96 -11.42 5.03 -2.29
C ALA A 96 -10.02 5.03 -1.66
N GLU A 97 -9.10 4.15 -2.09
CA GLU A 97 -7.74 4.07 -1.55
C GLU A 97 -6.86 5.18 -2.16
N PRO A 98 -6.32 6.11 -1.34
CA PRO A 98 -5.49 7.20 -1.83
C PRO A 98 -4.23 6.73 -2.55
N ASP A 99 -3.60 5.68 -2.04
CA ASP A 99 -2.31 5.19 -2.53
C ASP A 99 -2.44 4.63 -3.96
N LEU A 100 -3.54 3.94 -4.25
CA LEU A 100 -3.84 3.47 -5.60
C LEU A 100 -4.14 4.63 -6.55
N LEU A 101 -4.85 5.67 -6.09
CA LEU A 101 -5.16 6.82 -6.91
C LEU A 101 -3.89 7.61 -7.28
N VAL A 102 -2.96 7.76 -6.33
CA VAL A 102 -1.63 8.31 -6.56
C VAL A 102 -0.84 7.46 -7.56
N LEU A 103 -0.78 6.14 -7.37
CA LEU A 103 -0.09 5.25 -8.31
C LEU A 103 -0.69 5.32 -9.71
N ALA A 104 -2.02 5.28 -9.83
CA ALA A 104 -2.70 5.35 -11.12
C ALA A 104 -2.45 6.66 -11.85
N ARG A 105 -2.32 7.77 -11.12
CA ARG A 105 -1.93 9.06 -11.69
C ARG A 105 -0.49 9.03 -12.18
N GLN A 106 0.46 8.56 -11.38
CA GLN A 106 1.85 8.40 -11.80
C GLN A 106 2.00 7.52 -13.04
N VAL A 107 1.32 6.36 -13.06
CA VAL A 107 1.32 5.47 -14.24
C VAL A 107 0.76 6.19 -15.46
N SER A 108 -0.35 6.92 -15.32
CA SER A 108 -0.94 7.68 -16.42
C SER A 108 -0.01 8.79 -16.93
N GLU A 109 0.68 9.50 -16.04
CA GLU A 109 1.60 10.57 -16.40
C GLU A 109 2.85 10.04 -17.11
N VAL A 110 3.53 9.04 -16.52
CA VAL A 110 4.75 8.47 -17.12
C VAL A 110 4.45 7.74 -18.44
N THR A 111 3.26 7.14 -18.59
CA THR A 111 2.86 6.50 -19.86
C THR A 111 2.20 7.45 -20.86
N SER A 112 2.20 8.76 -20.61
CA SER A 112 1.55 9.77 -21.47
C SER A 112 0.08 9.44 -21.79
N GLY A 113 -0.63 8.86 -20.81
CA GLY A 113 -2.05 8.49 -20.90
C GLY A 113 -2.33 7.16 -21.60
N ALA A 114 -1.31 6.41 -22.02
CA ALA A 114 -1.51 5.09 -22.65
C ALA A 114 -2.18 4.10 -21.69
N ILE A 115 -1.89 4.20 -20.39
CA ILE A 115 -2.64 3.54 -19.32
C ILE A 115 -3.38 4.63 -18.54
N GLY A 116 -4.66 4.81 -18.86
CA GLY A 116 -5.48 5.83 -18.19
C GLY A 116 -5.65 5.56 -16.69
N GLN A 117 -5.58 6.62 -15.88
CA GLN A 117 -5.77 6.58 -14.43
C GLN A 117 -7.04 5.84 -14.01
N THR A 118 -8.19 6.20 -14.60
CA THR A 118 -9.49 5.56 -14.29
C THR A 118 -9.52 4.09 -14.69
N THR A 119 -8.88 3.73 -15.81
CA THR A 119 -8.81 2.35 -16.27
C THR A 119 -8.03 1.50 -15.27
N LEU A 120 -6.85 1.96 -14.84
CA LEU A 120 -6.06 1.26 -13.85
C LEU A 120 -6.82 1.14 -12.51
N LEU A 121 -7.42 2.24 -12.03
CA LEU A 121 -8.20 2.26 -10.79
C LEU A 121 -9.33 1.21 -10.79
N ILE A 122 -10.11 1.14 -11.88
CA ILE A 122 -11.21 0.18 -12.00
C ILE A 122 -10.70 -1.26 -12.10
N VAL A 123 -9.71 -1.52 -12.97
CA VAL A 123 -9.15 -2.87 -13.19
C VAL A 123 -8.56 -3.43 -11.90
N VAL A 124 -7.75 -2.63 -11.21
CA VAL A 124 -7.14 -3.00 -9.93
C VAL A 124 -8.20 -3.27 -8.87
N SER A 125 -9.21 -2.40 -8.77
CA SER A 125 -10.30 -2.56 -7.79
C SER A 125 -11.17 -3.79 -8.05
N ILE A 126 -11.40 -4.15 -9.32
CA ILE A 126 -12.07 -5.42 -9.68
C ILE A 126 -11.22 -6.60 -9.20
N GLY A 127 -9.91 -6.58 -9.46
CA GLY A 127 -8.99 -7.60 -8.99
C GLY A 127 -9.07 -7.83 -7.48
N ILE A 128 -9.11 -6.74 -6.69
CA ILE A 128 -9.27 -6.81 -5.24
C ILE A 128 -10.63 -7.35 -4.84
N GLY A 129 -11.72 -6.88 -5.45
CA GLY A 129 -13.04 -7.41 -5.17
C GLY A 129 -13.07 -8.94 -5.33
N ILE A 130 -12.53 -9.46 -6.42
CA ILE A 130 -12.50 -10.91 -6.68
C ILE A 130 -11.67 -11.64 -5.63
N MET A 131 -10.49 -11.13 -5.28
CA MET A 131 -9.61 -11.79 -4.31
C MET A 131 -10.11 -11.68 -2.86
N VAL A 132 -10.74 -10.56 -2.47
CA VAL A 132 -11.41 -10.45 -1.16
C VAL A 132 -12.52 -11.49 -1.07
N ALA A 133 -13.34 -11.62 -2.12
CA ALA A 133 -14.39 -12.62 -2.17
C ALA A 133 -13.86 -14.06 -2.08
N LEU A 134 -12.75 -14.36 -2.78
CA LEU A 134 -12.04 -15.64 -2.70
C LEU A 134 -11.46 -15.88 -1.30
N GLY A 135 -10.85 -14.88 -0.69
CA GLY A 135 -10.28 -14.96 0.65
C GLY A 135 -11.34 -15.19 1.73
N LEU A 136 -12.51 -14.53 1.63
CA LEU A 136 -13.64 -14.83 2.51
C LEU A 136 -14.18 -16.25 2.29
N ALA A 137 -14.26 -16.71 1.04
CA ALA A 137 -14.64 -18.09 0.75
C ALA A 137 -13.63 -19.09 1.34
N ARG A 138 -12.32 -18.79 1.27
CA ARG A 138 -11.25 -19.57 1.90
C ARG A 138 -11.47 -19.73 3.41
N ILE A 139 -11.83 -18.65 4.11
CA ILE A 139 -12.16 -18.70 5.55
C ILE A 139 -13.37 -19.61 5.80
N VAL A 140 -14.43 -19.49 5.00
CA VAL A 140 -15.64 -20.31 5.15
C VAL A 140 -15.37 -21.80 4.89
N PHE A 141 -14.53 -22.13 3.89
CA PHE A 141 -14.22 -23.50 3.52
C PHE A 141 -13.01 -24.10 4.25
N LYS A 142 -12.37 -23.35 5.16
CA LYS A 142 -11.17 -23.77 5.90
C LYS A 142 -10.03 -24.28 5.01
N VAL A 143 -9.86 -23.64 3.84
CA VAL A 143 -8.75 -23.99 2.94
C VAL A 143 -7.46 -23.40 3.52
N PRO A 144 -6.35 -24.15 3.60
CA PRO A 144 -5.12 -23.64 4.19
C PRO A 144 -4.52 -22.53 3.30
N LEU A 145 -4.06 -21.45 3.94
CA LEU A 145 -3.58 -20.23 3.28
C LEU A 145 -2.44 -20.50 2.28
N ASN A 146 -1.45 -21.31 2.67
CA ASN A 146 -0.29 -21.64 1.83
C ASN A 146 -0.68 -22.27 0.47
N ARG A 147 -1.73 -23.10 0.43
CA ARG A 147 -2.22 -23.70 -0.83
C ARG A 147 -2.85 -22.65 -1.73
N VAL A 148 -3.63 -21.73 -1.16
CA VAL A 148 -4.24 -20.63 -1.93
C VAL A 148 -3.14 -19.73 -2.50
N LEU A 149 -2.18 -19.33 -1.68
CA LEU A 149 -1.05 -18.50 -2.12
C LEU A 149 -0.24 -19.21 -3.22
N THR A 150 0.06 -20.49 -3.07
CA THR A 150 0.81 -21.25 -4.09
C THR A 150 0.10 -21.27 -5.44
N VAL A 151 -1.23 -21.46 -5.45
CA VAL A 151 -2.03 -21.41 -6.68
C VAL A 151 -2.03 -20.01 -7.27
N LEU A 152 -2.29 -18.97 -6.46
CA LEU A 152 -2.35 -17.58 -6.92
C LEU A 152 -1.00 -17.12 -7.51
N TYR A 153 0.10 -17.32 -6.80
CA TYR A 153 1.43 -16.96 -7.28
C TYR A 153 1.88 -17.83 -8.46
N GLY A 154 1.45 -19.10 -8.53
CA GLY A 154 1.64 -19.94 -9.72
C GLY A 154 0.98 -19.34 -10.96
N ILE A 155 -0.26 -18.85 -10.84
CA ILE A 155 -0.96 -18.17 -11.93
C ILE A 155 -0.28 -16.84 -12.28
N ILE A 156 0.10 -16.02 -11.28
CA ILE A 156 0.80 -14.75 -11.50
C ILE A 156 2.10 -15.00 -12.27
N PHE A 157 2.93 -15.96 -11.85
CA PHE A 157 4.17 -16.27 -12.55
C PHE A 157 3.96 -16.80 -13.95
N ALA A 158 2.90 -17.60 -14.18
CA ALA A 158 2.54 -18.00 -15.54
C ALA A 158 2.21 -16.78 -16.42
N LEU A 159 1.45 -15.81 -15.91
CA LEU A 159 1.14 -14.57 -16.65
C LEU A 159 2.39 -13.70 -16.88
N VAL A 160 3.30 -13.63 -15.90
CA VAL A 160 4.57 -12.87 -16.00
C VAL A 160 5.42 -13.35 -17.19
N LEU A 161 5.39 -14.65 -17.52
CA LEU A 161 6.14 -15.18 -18.69
C LEU A 161 5.65 -14.62 -20.03
N PHE A 162 4.39 -14.17 -20.10
CA PHE A 162 3.78 -13.66 -21.32
C PHE A 162 3.61 -12.14 -21.33
N ALA A 163 3.60 -11.50 -20.16
CA ALA A 163 3.36 -10.07 -20.03
C ALA A 163 4.58 -9.23 -20.47
N PRO A 164 4.38 -8.06 -21.08
CA PRO A 164 5.48 -7.14 -21.38
C PRO A 164 6.16 -6.64 -20.10
N LYS A 165 7.50 -6.50 -20.14
CA LYS A 165 8.33 -6.16 -18.97
C LYS A 165 7.87 -4.90 -18.24
N VAL A 166 7.43 -3.87 -18.97
CA VAL A 166 6.92 -2.61 -18.40
C VAL A 166 5.74 -2.81 -17.45
N PHE A 167 4.86 -3.79 -17.75
CA PHE A 167 3.69 -4.04 -16.91
C PHE A 167 4.02 -4.80 -15.62
N LEU A 168 5.19 -5.43 -15.50
CA LEU A 168 5.57 -6.12 -14.26
C LEU A 168 5.69 -5.13 -13.10
N GLY A 169 6.39 -4.01 -13.30
CA GLY A 169 6.52 -2.97 -12.28
C GLY A 169 5.16 -2.44 -11.85
N ILE A 170 4.34 -2.03 -12.83
CA ILE A 170 2.99 -1.50 -12.59
C ILE A 170 2.09 -2.50 -11.88
N ALA A 171 2.09 -3.77 -12.30
CA ALA A 171 1.21 -4.80 -11.75
C ALA A 171 1.55 -5.13 -10.28
N PHE A 172 2.84 -5.30 -9.97
CA PHE A 172 3.25 -5.62 -8.61
C PHE A 172 3.21 -4.40 -7.69
N ASP A 173 3.53 -3.19 -8.17
CA ASP A 173 3.33 -1.96 -7.42
C ASP A 173 1.85 -1.73 -7.11
N SER A 174 0.96 -2.04 -8.05
CA SER A 174 -0.49 -1.99 -7.82
C SER A 174 -0.92 -2.93 -6.70
N GLY A 175 -0.26 -4.08 -6.51
CA GLY A 175 -0.54 -4.98 -5.39
C GLY A 175 -0.18 -4.40 -4.02
N GLY A 176 0.91 -3.61 -3.96
CA GLY A 176 1.36 -2.94 -2.75
C GLY A 176 0.66 -1.60 -2.48
N ALA A 177 0.21 -0.88 -3.52
CA ALA A 177 -0.48 0.40 -3.37
C ALA A 177 -1.96 0.27 -2.95
N THR A 178 -2.46 -0.96 -2.79
CA THR A 178 -3.86 -1.23 -2.45
C THR A 178 -4.09 -1.62 -0.98
N THR A 179 -3.04 -1.55 -0.19
CA THR A 179 -3.01 -1.99 1.21
C THR A 179 -2.70 -0.84 2.15
N GLY A 180 -3.22 0.33 1.80
CA GLY A 180 -3.04 1.52 2.59
C GLY A 180 -3.83 1.50 3.89
N SER A 181 -3.65 2.59 4.63
CA SER A 181 -4.11 2.82 6.00
C SER A 181 -5.62 2.65 6.23
N MET A 182 -6.44 2.69 5.17
CA MET A 182 -7.88 2.44 5.23
C MET A 182 -8.26 1.00 4.88
N THR A 183 -7.74 0.49 3.75
CA THR A 183 -8.13 -0.81 3.21
C THR A 183 -7.73 -1.97 4.12
N VAL A 184 -6.54 -1.93 4.72
CA VAL A 184 -6.07 -3.03 5.57
C VAL A 184 -6.94 -3.24 6.82
N PRO A 185 -7.16 -2.23 7.68
CA PRO A 185 -8.02 -2.41 8.85
C PRO A 185 -9.43 -2.87 8.46
N PHE A 186 -9.94 -2.40 7.33
CA PHE A 186 -11.23 -2.81 6.81
C PHE A 186 -11.27 -4.29 6.41
N ILE A 187 -10.32 -4.75 5.59
CA ILE A 187 -10.24 -6.14 5.12
C ILE A 187 -10.04 -7.08 6.31
N LEU A 188 -9.14 -6.74 7.24
CA LEU A 188 -8.91 -7.54 8.45
C LEU A 188 -10.16 -7.62 9.32
N ALA A 189 -10.86 -6.50 9.53
CA ALA A 189 -12.13 -6.50 10.28
C ALA A 189 -13.22 -7.33 9.59
N LEU A 190 -13.26 -7.32 8.25
CA LEU A 190 -14.19 -8.14 7.47
C LEU A 190 -13.87 -9.64 7.63
N GLY A 191 -12.59 -10.00 7.54
CA GLY A 191 -12.09 -11.37 7.75
C GLY A 191 -12.39 -11.89 9.15
N LEU A 192 -12.06 -11.11 10.18
CA LEU A 192 -12.39 -11.40 11.59
C LEU A 192 -13.91 -11.54 11.80
N GLY A 193 -14.71 -10.65 11.20
CA GLY A 193 -16.17 -10.70 11.27
C GLY A 193 -16.74 -12.02 10.72
N VAL A 194 -16.22 -12.50 9.60
CA VAL A 194 -16.63 -13.78 9.00
C VAL A 194 -16.09 -14.98 9.80
N ALA A 195 -14.85 -14.92 10.28
CA ALA A 195 -14.22 -16.00 11.04
C ALA A 195 -14.89 -16.20 12.42
N SER A 196 -15.32 -15.11 13.08
CA SER A 196 -15.99 -15.15 14.40
C SER A 196 -17.29 -15.96 14.43
N ILE A 197 -17.92 -16.19 13.27
CA ILE A 197 -19.14 -17.01 13.17
C ILE A 197 -18.86 -18.49 13.38
N GLN A 198 -17.63 -18.93 13.10
CA GLN A 198 -17.26 -20.35 13.21
C GLN A 198 -16.89 -20.76 14.63
N GLY A 199 -16.31 -19.84 15.43
CA GLY A 199 -15.87 -20.07 16.80
C GLY A 199 -14.59 -20.93 16.92
N GLY A 200 -13.87 -20.77 18.04
CA GLY A 200 -12.65 -21.54 18.37
C GLY A 200 -11.34 -20.77 18.17
N LYS A 201 -10.24 -21.25 18.78
CA LYS A 201 -8.90 -20.63 18.68
C LYS A 201 -8.37 -20.57 17.25
N GLU A 202 -8.70 -21.56 16.41
CA GLU A 202 -8.35 -21.57 14.97
C GLU A 202 -9.00 -20.41 14.20
N SER A 203 -10.11 -19.84 14.69
CA SER A 203 -10.85 -18.79 13.99
C SER A 203 -10.11 -17.45 13.93
N GLU A 204 -9.25 -17.15 14.92
CA GLU A 204 -8.47 -15.90 14.92
C GLU A 204 -7.24 -16.02 14.02
N GLU A 205 -6.56 -17.17 14.04
CA GLU A 205 -5.43 -17.45 13.12
C GLU A 205 -5.90 -17.49 11.66
N ASP A 206 -7.09 -18.03 11.39
CA ASP A 206 -7.66 -18.09 10.04
C ASP A 206 -8.07 -16.72 9.48
N SER A 207 -8.15 -15.68 10.30
CA SER A 207 -8.44 -14.32 9.83
C SER A 207 -7.25 -13.65 9.11
N PHE A 208 -6.02 -14.07 9.44
CA PHE A 208 -4.80 -13.57 8.81
C PHE A 208 -4.58 -14.16 7.41
N GLY A 209 -3.88 -13.41 6.57
CA GLY A 209 -3.58 -13.74 5.18
C GLY A 209 -4.64 -13.26 4.17
N LEU A 210 -5.74 -12.65 4.64
CA LEU A 210 -6.78 -12.13 3.76
C LEU A 210 -6.28 -10.91 2.96
N VAL A 211 -5.45 -10.06 3.57
CA VAL A 211 -4.83 -8.92 2.88
C VAL A 211 -3.85 -9.44 1.84
N GLY A 212 -3.03 -10.43 2.20
CA GLY A 212 -2.13 -11.10 1.27
C GLY A 212 -2.82 -11.70 0.03
N ILE A 213 -3.99 -12.33 0.21
CA ILE A 213 -4.81 -12.81 -0.90
C ILE A 213 -5.34 -11.63 -1.73
N ALA A 214 -5.86 -10.59 -1.07
CA ALA A 214 -6.38 -9.39 -1.73
C ALA A 214 -5.33 -8.72 -2.65
N SER A 215 -4.09 -8.57 -2.18
CA SER A 215 -2.97 -7.98 -2.93
C SER A 215 -2.54 -8.76 -4.17
N ALA A 216 -2.89 -10.05 -4.29
CA ALA A 216 -2.69 -10.81 -5.53
C ALA A 216 -3.65 -10.37 -6.65
N GLY A 217 -4.78 -9.76 -6.28
CA GLY A 217 -5.84 -9.33 -7.20
C GLY A 217 -5.39 -8.25 -8.18
N PRO A 218 -4.80 -7.13 -7.71
CA PRO A 218 -4.19 -6.11 -8.56
C PRO A 218 -3.17 -6.68 -9.54
N MET A 219 -2.28 -7.56 -9.05
CA MET A 219 -1.24 -8.18 -9.88
C MET A 219 -1.86 -8.97 -11.03
N LEU A 220 -2.82 -9.84 -10.72
CA LEU A 220 -3.55 -10.63 -11.72
C LEU A 220 -4.32 -9.74 -12.69
N ALA A 221 -5.00 -8.71 -12.18
CA ALA A 221 -5.84 -7.83 -12.99
C ALA A 221 -5.01 -7.01 -13.99
N VAL A 222 -3.91 -6.41 -13.54
CA VAL A 222 -3.03 -5.60 -14.40
C VAL A 222 -2.27 -6.47 -15.40
N LEU A 223 -1.75 -7.64 -14.99
CA LEU A 223 -1.11 -8.58 -15.91
C LEU A 223 -2.10 -9.06 -16.98
N THR A 224 -3.32 -9.40 -16.58
CA THR A 224 -4.38 -9.79 -17.53
C THR A 224 -4.73 -8.64 -18.48
N MET A 225 -4.89 -7.41 -17.95
CA MET A 225 -5.12 -6.22 -18.76
C MET A 225 -4.00 -5.99 -19.78
N SER A 226 -2.73 -6.20 -19.38
CA SER A 226 -1.58 -6.04 -20.28
C SER A 226 -1.60 -6.99 -21.47
N LEU A 227 -2.03 -8.24 -21.25
CA LEU A 227 -2.13 -9.24 -22.31
C LEU A 227 -3.30 -8.96 -23.25
N LEU A 228 -4.39 -8.40 -22.72
CA LEU A 228 -5.58 -8.06 -23.50
C LEU A 228 -5.44 -6.74 -24.26
N SER A 229 -4.66 -5.78 -23.76
CA SER A 229 -4.48 -4.48 -24.40
C SER A 229 -3.62 -4.57 -25.67
N GLY A 230 -2.79 -5.60 -25.81
CA GLY A 230 -1.88 -5.77 -26.96
C GLY A 230 -0.74 -4.75 -27.00
N ILE A 231 -0.57 -3.94 -25.95
CA ILE A 231 0.49 -2.94 -25.85
C ILE A 231 1.81 -3.67 -25.56
N LYS A 232 2.72 -3.72 -26.55
CA LYS A 232 4.00 -4.43 -26.43
C LYS A 232 5.15 -3.55 -25.95
N GLU A 233 5.14 -2.28 -26.35
CA GLU A 233 6.15 -1.31 -25.98
C GLU A 233 5.47 -0.04 -25.46
N LEU A 234 6.01 0.48 -24.35
CA LEU A 234 5.63 1.73 -23.72
C LEU A 234 6.92 2.48 -23.47
N THR A 235 7.08 3.63 -24.09
CA THR A 235 8.13 4.58 -23.75
C THR A 235 7.53 5.60 -22.79
N GLY A 236 8.19 5.84 -21.67
CA GLY A 236 7.73 6.81 -20.69
C GLY A 236 8.84 7.77 -20.32
N SER A 237 8.47 9.04 -20.18
CA SER A 237 9.31 10.08 -19.65
C SER A 237 8.53 10.79 -18.55
N LEU A 238 9.22 11.27 -17.51
CA LEU A 238 8.57 12.19 -16.60
C LEU A 238 8.17 13.46 -17.37
N PRO A 239 7.01 14.07 -17.09
CA PRO A 239 6.68 15.35 -17.69
C PRO A 239 7.75 16.36 -17.31
N TYR A 240 8.40 16.97 -18.31
CA TYR A 240 9.32 18.08 -18.08
C TYR A 240 8.52 19.27 -17.53
N HIS A 241 8.52 19.42 -16.21
CA HIS A 241 7.98 20.59 -15.53
C HIS A 241 9.02 21.70 -15.70
N GLY A 242 8.99 22.35 -16.87
CA GLY A 242 9.90 23.42 -17.20
C GLY A 242 9.98 24.49 -16.12
N GLU A 243 11.17 25.09 -16.01
CA GLU A 243 11.46 26.18 -15.09
C GLU A 243 10.34 27.23 -15.03
N SER A 244 10.02 27.64 -13.80
CA SER A 244 9.37 28.91 -13.45
C SER A 244 7.85 29.03 -13.68
N SER A 245 7.10 28.63 -12.66
CA SER A 245 6.22 29.63 -12.04
C SER A 245 6.90 29.93 -10.73
N GLY A 246 7.50 31.12 -10.53
CA GLY A 246 8.24 31.49 -9.31
C GLY A 246 7.34 31.60 -8.05
N SER A 247 6.47 30.63 -7.83
CA SER A 247 5.38 30.65 -6.87
C SER A 247 5.27 29.31 -6.17
N ILE A 248 5.37 29.38 -4.85
CA ILE A 248 5.22 28.23 -3.96
C ILE A 248 3.76 27.74 -3.93
N ILE A 249 2.77 28.63 -4.07
CA ILE A 249 1.35 28.31 -3.82
C ILE A 249 0.58 28.01 -5.10
N ARG A 250 0.99 28.57 -6.24
CA ARG A 250 0.25 28.41 -7.51
C ARG A 250 0.05 26.94 -7.94
N PRO A 251 1.03 26.03 -7.81
CA PRO A 251 0.85 24.61 -8.15
C PRO A 251 -0.30 23.97 -7.37
N PHE A 252 -0.41 24.27 -6.07
CA PHE A 252 -1.48 23.76 -5.20
C PHE A 252 -2.87 24.18 -5.70
N LEU A 253 -3.03 25.45 -6.09
CA LEU A 253 -4.30 25.95 -6.61
C LEU A 253 -4.65 25.37 -7.98
N HIS A 254 -3.64 25.03 -8.79
CA HIS A 254 -3.83 24.40 -10.10
C HIS A 254 -4.29 22.94 -9.99
N GLU A 255 -3.77 22.22 -8.99
CA GLU A 255 -4.10 20.81 -8.75
C GLU A 255 -5.51 20.59 -8.17
N ILE A 256 -5.99 21.50 -7.31
CA ILE A 256 -7.26 21.32 -6.59
C ILE A 256 -8.46 21.00 -7.49
N PRO A 257 -8.72 21.69 -8.63
CA PRO A 257 -9.90 21.42 -9.45
C PRO A 257 -9.95 19.99 -10.00
N ALA A 258 -8.83 19.44 -10.49
CA ALA A 258 -8.77 18.08 -11.00
C ALA A 258 -8.96 17.07 -9.86
N LEU A 259 -8.24 17.28 -8.76
CA LEU A 259 -8.33 16.43 -7.57
C LEU A 259 -9.72 16.43 -6.93
N LEU A 260 -10.46 17.53 -7.01
CA LEU A 260 -11.84 17.61 -6.53
C LEU A 260 -12.74 16.62 -7.28
N VAL A 261 -12.59 16.54 -8.60
CA VAL A 261 -13.34 15.59 -9.44
C VAL A 261 -12.93 14.15 -9.12
N GLU A 262 -11.63 13.88 -9.01
CA GLU A 262 -11.09 12.56 -8.68
C GLU A 262 -11.60 12.05 -7.32
N VAL A 263 -11.48 12.85 -6.27
CA VAL A 263 -11.95 12.51 -4.91
C VAL A 263 -13.47 12.32 -4.88
N THR A 264 -14.21 13.13 -5.65
CA THR A 264 -15.67 12.97 -5.77
C THR A 264 -16.02 11.62 -6.35
N PHE A 265 -15.41 11.22 -7.48
CA PHE A 265 -15.68 9.93 -8.10
C PHE A 265 -15.19 8.74 -7.27
N ALA A 266 -14.14 8.92 -6.48
CA ALA A 266 -13.65 7.89 -5.57
C ALA A 266 -14.64 7.63 -4.41
N LEU A 267 -15.19 8.68 -3.79
CA LEU A 267 -16.04 8.55 -2.60
C LEU A 267 -17.55 8.44 -2.89
N LEU A 268 -18.01 8.93 -4.06
CA LEU A 268 -19.42 8.90 -4.43
C LEU A 268 -20.02 7.48 -4.45
N PRO A 269 -19.37 6.45 -5.06
CA PRO A 269 -19.89 5.08 -5.05
C PRO A 269 -20.09 4.55 -3.62
N PHE A 270 -19.18 4.90 -2.71
CA PHE A 270 -19.24 4.50 -1.31
C PHE A 270 -20.41 5.17 -0.57
N LEU A 271 -20.62 6.47 -0.79
CA LEU A 271 -21.77 7.20 -0.25
C LEU A 271 -23.10 6.63 -0.76
N VAL A 272 -23.19 6.35 -2.06
CA VAL A 272 -24.40 5.78 -2.69
C VAL A 272 -24.70 4.41 -2.08
N LEU A 273 -23.70 3.53 -1.97
CA LEU A 273 -23.85 2.23 -1.34
C LEU A 273 -24.36 2.36 0.10
N PHE A 274 -23.75 3.24 0.89
CA PHE A 274 -24.18 3.46 2.27
C PHE A 274 -25.64 3.90 2.35
N LEU A 275 -26.06 4.84 1.50
CA LEU A 275 -27.46 5.31 1.48
C LEU A 275 -28.43 4.17 1.12
N ILE A 276 -28.07 3.33 0.13
CA ILE A 276 -28.86 2.16 -0.24
C ILE A 276 -29.00 1.20 0.97
N PHE A 277 -27.90 0.86 1.64
CA PHE A 277 -27.90 -0.06 2.78
C PHE A 277 -28.60 0.50 4.01
N GLN A 278 -28.45 1.80 4.24
CA GLN A 278 -29.12 2.49 5.32
C GLN A 278 -30.64 2.38 5.18
N VAL A 279 -31.16 2.52 3.96
CA VAL A 279 -32.60 2.41 3.68
C VAL A 279 -33.09 0.96 3.71
N LEU A 280 -32.33 0.05 3.09
CA LEU A 280 -32.78 -1.33 2.85
C LEU A 280 -32.49 -2.30 4.02
N ILE A 281 -31.36 -2.17 4.71
CA ILE A 281 -30.83 -3.20 5.61
C ILE A 281 -30.61 -2.67 7.04
N ILE A 282 -29.84 -1.60 7.20
CA ILE A 282 -29.26 -1.24 8.50
C ILE A 282 -30.22 -0.36 9.33
N ARG A 283 -30.90 0.60 8.70
CA ARG A 283 -31.86 1.54 9.35
C ARG A 283 -31.32 2.17 10.63
N LEU A 284 -30.13 2.77 10.56
CA LEU A 284 -29.47 3.39 11.71
C LEU A 284 -30.27 4.55 12.32
N PRO A 285 -30.19 4.76 13.65
CA PRO A 285 -30.72 5.96 14.30
C PRO A 285 -30.13 7.24 13.71
N ARG A 286 -30.92 8.33 13.68
CA ARG A 286 -30.52 9.63 13.12
C ARG A 286 -29.15 10.13 13.59
N LYS A 287 -28.82 9.92 14.87
CA LYS A 287 -27.52 10.31 15.45
C LYS A 287 -26.34 9.56 14.81
N GLN A 288 -26.47 8.26 14.61
CA GLN A 288 -25.42 7.43 14.03
C GLN A 288 -25.29 7.67 12.53
N PHE A 289 -26.43 7.83 11.83
CA PHE A 289 -26.45 8.22 10.42
C PHE A 289 -25.74 9.57 10.18
N ALA A 290 -26.08 10.60 10.97
CA ALA A 290 -25.42 11.91 10.86
C ALA A 290 -23.93 11.86 11.22
N ARG A 291 -23.54 10.99 12.16
CA ARG A 291 -22.13 10.77 12.50
C ARG A 291 -21.34 10.19 11.31
N ILE A 292 -21.89 9.18 10.62
CA ILE A 292 -21.26 8.58 9.44
C ILE A 292 -21.15 9.60 8.30
N LEU A 293 -22.22 10.37 8.01
CA LEU A 293 -22.18 11.42 6.99
C LEU A 293 -21.12 12.49 7.28
N LYS A 294 -20.98 12.92 8.54
CA LYS A 294 -19.89 13.82 8.95
C LYS A 294 -18.52 13.18 8.75
N GLY A 295 -18.37 11.89 9.08
CA GLY A 295 -17.15 11.13 8.82
C GLY A 295 -16.79 11.09 7.33
N LEU A 296 -17.76 10.83 6.45
CA LEU A 296 -17.56 10.87 4.99
C LEU A 296 -17.16 12.27 4.50
N LEU A 297 -17.76 13.33 5.05
CA LEU A 297 -17.36 14.71 4.73
C LEU A 297 -15.92 15.01 5.16
N TYR A 298 -15.51 14.60 6.36
CA TYR A 298 -14.12 14.73 6.79
C TYR A 298 -13.18 13.90 5.93
N THR A 299 -13.57 12.68 5.56
CA THR A 299 -12.80 11.83 4.63
C THR A 299 -12.56 12.57 3.32
N TYR A 300 -13.61 13.16 2.74
CA TYR A 300 -13.52 13.93 1.49
C TYR A 300 -12.56 15.11 1.60
N ILE A 301 -12.69 15.94 2.65
CA ILE A 301 -11.83 17.11 2.86
C ILE A 301 -10.38 16.69 3.08
N GLY A 302 -10.15 15.68 3.93
CA GLY A 302 -8.82 15.16 4.22
C GLY A 302 -8.15 14.56 2.99
N PHE A 303 -8.91 13.78 2.20
CA PHE A 303 -8.42 13.15 0.98
C PHE A 303 -7.98 14.20 -0.06
N LEU A 304 -8.79 15.25 -0.26
CA LEU A 304 -8.44 16.35 -1.16
C LEU A 304 -7.16 17.08 -0.72
N LEU A 305 -7.04 17.42 0.57
CA LEU A 305 -5.85 18.08 1.11
C LEU A 305 -4.60 17.19 1.00
N PHE A 306 -4.74 15.89 1.30
CA PHE A 306 -3.67 14.92 1.18
C PHE A 306 -3.16 14.83 -0.26
N LEU A 307 -4.05 14.58 -1.22
CA LEU A 307 -3.66 14.50 -2.64
C LEU A 307 -3.07 15.80 -3.16
N THR A 308 -3.58 16.95 -2.72
CA THR A 308 -3.02 18.24 -3.13
C THR A 308 -1.58 18.39 -2.61
N GLY A 309 -1.32 18.04 -1.35
CA GLY A 309 0.02 18.11 -0.77
C GLY A 309 1.01 17.14 -1.42
N VAL A 310 0.53 15.94 -1.77
CA VAL A 310 1.30 14.91 -2.46
C VAL A 310 1.70 15.38 -3.86
N ASN A 311 0.74 15.75 -4.70
CA ASN A 311 0.96 16.02 -6.12
C ASN A 311 1.63 17.38 -6.37
N ALA A 312 1.35 18.41 -5.56
CA ALA A 312 1.85 19.77 -5.80
C ALA A 312 3.19 20.10 -5.13
N GLY A 313 3.81 19.15 -4.41
CA GLY A 313 5.09 19.43 -3.76
C GLY A 313 5.84 18.23 -3.18
N PHE A 314 5.16 17.26 -2.58
CA PHE A 314 5.85 16.16 -1.92
C PHE A 314 6.54 15.19 -2.90
N MET A 315 5.84 14.80 -3.97
CA MET A 315 6.39 13.96 -5.02
C MET A 315 7.42 14.72 -5.89
N GLU A 316 7.14 15.98 -6.23
CA GLU A 316 8.09 16.84 -6.97
C GLU A 316 9.45 16.90 -6.26
N ALA A 317 9.45 17.11 -4.94
CA ALA A 317 10.67 17.13 -4.14
C ALA A 317 11.37 15.76 -4.08
N GLY A 318 10.60 14.66 -3.98
CA GLY A 318 11.15 13.31 -4.01
C GLY A 318 11.92 13.05 -5.30
N SER A 319 11.30 13.32 -6.45
CA SER A 319 11.94 13.20 -7.76
C SER A 319 13.16 14.12 -7.89
N ALA A 320 13.03 15.40 -7.52
CA ALA A 320 14.14 16.35 -7.61
C ALA A 320 15.37 15.92 -6.79
N ILE A 321 15.18 15.40 -5.57
CA ILE A 321 16.29 14.89 -4.74
C ILE A 321 16.90 13.64 -5.38
N GLY A 322 16.07 12.70 -5.83
CA GLY A 322 16.55 11.48 -6.49
C GLY A 322 17.40 11.81 -7.72
N HIS A 323 16.89 12.68 -8.57
CA HIS A 323 17.57 13.18 -9.77
C HIS A 323 18.90 13.87 -9.41
N THR A 324 18.90 14.79 -8.45
CA THR A 324 20.10 15.53 -8.05
C THR A 324 21.19 14.60 -7.47
N LEU A 325 20.81 13.60 -6.69
CA LEU A 325 21.77 12.64 -6.13
C LEU A 325 22.37 11.71 -7.18
N ALA A 326 21.57 11.30 -8.18
CA ALA A 326 22.03 10.43 -9.26
C ALA A 326 22.99 11.15 -10.23
N LEU A 327 22.91 12.47 -10.34
CA LEU A 327 23.84 13.30 -11.12
C LEU A 327 25.20 13.55 -10.45
N LEU A 328 25.37 13.17 -9.18
CA LEU A 328 26.66 13.30 -8.51
C LEU A 328 27.69 12.33 -9.12
N ASP A 329 28.96 12.72 -9.15
CA ASP A 329 30.07 11.86 -9.60
C ASP A 329 30.14 10.53 -8.83
N TYR A 330 29.65 10.52 -7.59
CA TYR A 330 29.54 9.37 -6.71
C TYR A 330 28.08 8.92 -6.53
N ASN A 331 27.37 8.72 -7.64
CA ASN A 331 25.95 8.35 -7.70
C ASN A 331 25.56 7.15 -6.82
N TRP A 332 26.49 6.26 -6.45
CA TRP A 332 26.25 5.15 -5.49
C TRP A 332 25.68 5.60 -4.14
N VAL A 333 25.79 6.88 -3.77
CA VAL A 333 25.21 7.47 -2.56
C VAL A 333 23.69 7.32 -2.47
N VAL A 334 22.99 7.16 -3.60
CA VAL A 334 21.55 6.89 -3.61
C VAL A 334 21.19 5.58 -2.88
N ILE A 335 22.09 4.59 -2.84
CA ILE A 335 21.86 3.29 -2.19
C ILE A 335 21.75 3.43 -0.66
N PRO A 336 22.75 3.98 0.08
CA PRO A 336 22.64 4.17 1.52
C PRO A 336 21.53 5.18 1.89
N ILE A 337 21.27 6.19 1.05
CA ILE A 337 20.14 7.11 1.26
C ILE A 337 18.81 6.36 1.14
N GLY A 338 18.65 5.53 0.10
CA GLY A 338 17.49 4.67 -0.09
C GLY A 338 17.28 3.72 1.09
N PHE A 339 18.35 3.14 1.62
CA PHE A 339 18.28 2.32 2.84
C PHE A 339 17.71 3.10 4.03
N ILE A 340 18.24 4.30 4.30
CA ILE A 340 17.77 5.15 5.41
C ILE A 340 16.30 5.56 5.20
N LEU A 341 15.93 5.97 3.99
CA LEU A 341 14.55 6.32 3.65
C LEU A 341 13.60 5.14 3.88
N GLY A 342 13.93 3.95 3.35
CA GLY A 342 13.13 2.74 3.55
C GLY A 342 13.00 2.34 5.03
N PHE A 343 14.07 2.48 5.80
CA PHE A 343 14.03 2.21 7.24
C PHE A 343 13.06 3.16 7.96
N VAL A 344 13.21 4.47 7.70
CA VAL A 344 12.44 5.52 8.37
C VAL A 344 10.97 5.50 7.96
N VAL A 345 10.66 5.17 6.71
CA VAL A 345 9.27 5.08 6.23
C VAL A 345 8.47 4.02 6.99
N ILE A 346 9.08 2.89 7.39
CA ILE A 346 8.38 1.88 8.20
C ILE A 346 8.13 2.34 9.65
N PHE A 347 9.07 3.07 10.25
CA PHE A 347 8.81 3.72 11.54
C PHE A 347 7.75 4.81 11.44
N ALA A 348 7.58 5.37 10.26
CA ALA A 348 6.57 6.35 9.96
C ALA A 348 5.20 5.74 9.63
N GLU A 349 5.08 4.47 9.27
CA GLU A 349 3.84 3.91 8.71
C GLU A 349 2.81 3.53 9.79
N PRO A 350 1.65 4.22 9.92
CA PRO A 350 0.66 3.93 10.96
C PRO A 350 0.06 2.52 10.84
N ALA A 351 -0.12 2.01 9.61
CA ALA A 351 -0.69 0.68 9.41
C ALA A 351 0.18 -0.43 10.00
N VAL A 352 1.51 -0.25 10.01
CA VAL A 352 2.47 -1.19 10.63
C VAL A 352 2.24 -1.27 12.14
N TYR A 353 1.92 -0.16 12.81
CA TYR A 353 1.63 -0.15 14.25
C TYR A 353 0.33 -0.87 14.60
N VAL A 354 -0.72 -0.66 13.80
CA VAL A 354 -2.00 -1.37 13.96
C VAL A 354 -1.79 -2.88 13.82
N LEU A 355 -1.05 -3.29 12.79
CA LEU A 355 -0.74 -4.70 12.58
C LEU A 355 0.09 -5.28 13.74
N ASN A 356 1.12 -4.57 14.19
CA ASN A 356 1.95 -4.99 15.33
C ASN A 356 1.12 -5.19 16.61
N GLU A 357 0.16 -4.32 16.88
CA GLU A 357 -0.75 -4.44 18.01
C GLU A 357 -1.66 -5.66 17.90
N GLN A 358 -2.20 -5.92 16.70
CA GLN A 358 -3.00 -7.12 16.44
C GLN A 358 -2.17 -8.41 16.63
N ILE A 359 -0.93 -8.44 16.13
CA ILE A 359 -0.04 -9.60 16.28
C ILE A 359 0.27 -9.85 17.76
N GLU A 360 0.61 -8.81 18.52
CA GLU A 360 0.92 -8.96 19.94
C GLU A 360 -0.32 -9.45 20.72
N THR A 361 -1.50 -8.94 20.39
CA THR A 361 -2.77 -9.35 21.02
C THR A 361 -3.08 -10.82 20.75
N VAL A 362 -3.01 -11.25 19.48
CA VAL A 362 -3.32 -12.64 19.08
C VAL A 362 -2.26 -13.62 19.60
N THR A 363 -1.01 -13.18 19.74
CA THR A 363 0.09 -14.00 20.29
C THR A 363 0.19 -13.95 21.81
N SER A 364 -0.74 -13.27 22.50
CA SER A 364 -0.70 -13.08 23.96
C SER A 364 0.65 -12.51 24.46
N GLY A 365 1.26 -11.60 23.69
CA GLY A 365 2.54 -10.99 24.00
C GLY A 365 3.78 -11.83 23.70
N HIS A 366 3.63 -13.04 23.13
CA HIS A 366 4.77 -13.90 22.79
C HIS A 366 5.68 -13.28 21.72
N ILE A 367 5.09 -12.51 20.79
CA ILE A 367 5.83 -11.74 19.80
C ILE A 367 5.71 -10.26 20.13
N GLN A 368 6.83 -9.63 20.48
CA GLN A 368 6.87 -8.22 20.85
C GLN A 368 6.80 -7.31 19.62
N ARG A 369 6.01 -6.24 19.70
CA ARG A 369 5.85 -5.23 18.63
C ARG A 369 7.19 -4.73 18.07
N LYS A 370 8.18 -4.49 18.94
CA LYS A 370 9.50 -3.98 18.54
C LYS A 370 10.24 -4.92 17.60
N VAL A 371 10.18 -6.23 17.85
CA VAL A 371 10.91 -7.23 17.03
C VAL A 371 10.36 -7.23 15.61
N ILE A 372 9.03 -7.17 15.47
CA ILE A 372 8.35 -7.11 14.18
C ILE A 372 8.69 -5.81 13.47
N LEU A 373 8.58 -4.67 14.16
CA LEU A 373 8.89 -3.35 13.60
C LEU A 373 10.31 -3.30 13.02
N TYR A 374 11.34 -3.70 13.79
CA TYR A 374 12.72 -3.71 13.29
C TYR A 374 12.93 -4.71 12.14
N ALA A 375 12.31 -5.89 12.19
CA ALA A 375 12.40 -6.86 11.10
C ALA A 375 11.81 -6.31 9.80
N LEU A 376 10.64 -5.65 9.87
CA LEU A 376 10.01 -4.97 8.75
C LEU A 376 10.87 -3.82 8.24
N SER A 377 11.35 -2.94 9.13
CA SER A 377 12.18 -1.78 8.76
C SER A 377 13.46 -2.20 8.06
N ILE A 378 14.16 -3.25 8.52
CA ILE A 378 15.38 -3.74 7.87
C ILE A 378 15.05 -4.37 6.51
N GLY A 379 13.96 -5.14 6.41
CA GLY A 379 13.50 -5.72 5.15
C GLY A 379 13.23 -4.65 4.09
N VAL A 380 12.43 -3.65 4.45
CA VAL A 380 12.06 -2.55 3.56
C VAL A 380 13.25 -1.64 3.23
N ALA A 381 14.10 -1.30 4.21
CA ALA A 381 15.34 -0.58 3.95
C ALA A 381 16.21 -1.30 2.90
N SER A 382 16.34 -2.62 3.04
CA SER A 382 17.07 -3.45 2.07
C SER A 382 16.38 -3.46 0.70
N ALA A 383 15.03 -3.49 0.66
CA ALA A 383 14.28 -3.44 -0.58
C ALA A 383 14.47 -2.13 -1.36
N VAL A 384 14.44 -1.00 -0.65
CA VAL A 384 14.65 0.32 -1.25
C VAL A 384 16.10 0.45 -1.71
N ALA A 385 17.07 -0.02 -0.92
CA ALA A 385 18.47 -0.05 -1.33
C ALA A 385 18.70 -0.93 -2.58
N LEU A 386 18.10 -2.13 -2.62
CA LEU A 386 18.15 -3.01 -3.79
C LEU A 386 17.46 -2.41 -5.01
N SER A 387 16.39 -1.63 -4.80
CA SER A 387 15.75 -0.87 -5.86
C SER A 387 16.68 0.19 -6.46
N MET A 388 17.47 0.86 -5.63
CA MET A 388 18.47 1.81 -6.11
C MET A 388 19.59 1.11 -6.88
N VAL A 389 20.06 -0.06 -6.39
CA VAL A 389 21.02 -0.90 -7.13
C VAL A 389 20.46 -1.31 -8.49
N LYS A 390 19.18 -1.71 -8.55
CA LYS A 390 18.48 -2.07 -9.78
C LYS A 390 18.50 -0.93 -10.80
N ILE A 391 18.25 0.31 -10.36
CA ILE A 391 18.24 1.48 -11.24
C ILE A 391 19.65 1.82 -11.74
N LEU A 392 20.66 1.75 -10.87
CA LEU A 392 22.05 2.07 -11.23
C LEU A 392 22.73 1.00 -12.10
N VAL A 393 22.27 -0.26 -12.03
CA VAL A 393 22.88 -1.39 -12.73
C VAL A 393 21.89 -1.97 -13.73
N ALA A 394 22.00 -1.55 -14.99
CA ALA A 394 21.08 -1.90 -16.09
C ALA A 394 20.89 -3.42 -16.31
N GLU A 395 21.82 -4.26 -15.88
CA GLU A 395 21.71 -5.72 -15.99
C GLU A 395 20.65 -6.31 -15.04
N ILE A 396 20.38 -5.63 -13.92
CA ILE A 396 19.47 -6.12 -12.88
C ILE A 396 18.04 -5.70 -13.22
N GLN A 397 17.33 -6.56 -13.93
CA GLN A 397 15.89 -6.38 -14.18
C GLN A 397 15.03 -6.79 -12.98
N LEU A 398 13.85 -6.17 -12.87
CA LEU A 398 12.89 -6.39 -11.77
C LEU A 398 12.53 -7.88 -11.54
N TRP A 399 12.36 -8.66 -12.61
CA TRP A 399 11.95 -10.06 -12.50
C TRP A 399 13.01 -10.95 -11.82
N HIS A 400 14.30 -10.58 -11.91
CA HIS A 400 15.38 -11.29 -11.22
C HIS A 400 15.26 -11.21 -9.70
N LEU A 401 14.55 -10.19 -9.19
CA LEU A 401 14.33 -10.00 -7.76
C LEU A 401 12.94 -10.53 -7.36
N LEU A 402 11.89 -10.18 -8.12
CA LEU A 402 10.53 -10.54 -7.78
C LEU A 402 10.27 -12.05 -7.83
N VAL A 403 10.64 -12.72 -8.94
CA VAL A 403 10.29 -14.15 -9.12
C VAL A 403 10.99 -15.01 -8.07
N PRO A 404 12.32 -14.91 -7.87
CA PRO A 404 12.98 -15.69 -6.83
C PRO A 404 12.51 -15.33 -5.43
N GLY A 405 12.27 -14.04 -5.15
CA GLY A 405 11.83 -13.60 -3.82
C GLY A 405 10.44 -14.13 -3.45
N TYR A 406 9.46 -14.02 -4.35
CA TYR A 406 8.13 -14.59 -4.10
C TYR A 406 8.16 -16.12 -4.07
N LEU A 407 9.01 -16.77 -4.88
CA LEU A 407 9.19 -18.21 -4.81
C LEU A 407 9.74 -18.64 -3.44
N ILE A 408 10.74 -17.94 -2.91
CA ILE A 408 11.26 -18.14 -1.55
C ILE A 408 10.14 -17.94 -0.53
N ALA A 409 9.37 -16.85 -0.64
CA ALA A 409 8.26 -16.57 0.28
C ALA A 409 7.19 -17.69 0.27
N VAL A 410 6.82 -18.20 -0.90
CA VAL A 410 5.86 -19.32 -1.03
C VAL A 410 6.45 -20.61 -0.47
N ILE A 411 7.72 -20.93 -0.77
CA ILE A 411 8.38 -22.14 -0.24
C ILE A 411 8.45 -22.08 1.29
N LEU A 412 8.87 -20.94 1.86
CA LEU A 412 8.92 -20.72 3.31
C LEU A 412 7.56 -20.93 3.97
N SER A 413 6.45 -20.68 3.26
CA SER A 413 5.10 -20.82 3.81
C SER A 413 4.71 -22.26 4.15
N TYR A 414 5.43 -23.24 3.62
CA TYR A 414 5.26 -24.65 3.96
C TYR A 414 6.05 -25.07 5.21
N PHE A 415 7.02 -24.26 5.65
CA PHE A 415 7.91 -24.57 6.78
C PHE A 415 7.63 -23.72 8.01
N ALA A 416 7.23 -22.46 7.81
CA ALA A 416 6.89 -21.51 8.85
C ALA A 416 5.54 -21.85 9.51
N PRO A 417 5.31 -21.47 10.78
CA PRO A 417 4.00 -21.62 11.42
C PRO A 417 2.91 -20.81 10.68
N ASN A 418 1.69 -21.35 10.57
CA ASN A 418 0.58 -20.74 9.83
C ASN A 418 0.32 -19.27 10.23
N LEU A 419 0.38 -18.97 11.53
CA LEU A 419 0.24 -17.61 12.03
C LEU A 419 1.30 -16.67 11.43
N PHE A 420 2.57 -17.06 11.41
CA PHE A 420 3.63 -16.25 10.79
C PHE A 420 3.46 -16.13 9.27
N VAL A 421 2.93 -17.14 8.60
CA VAL A 421 2.60 -17.04 7.16
C VAL A 421 1.52 -15.99 6.94
N GLY A 422 0.41 -16.05 7.69
CA GLY A 422 -0.66 -15.07 7.59
C GLY A 422 -0.17 -13.65 7.86
N ILE A 423 0.58 -13.48 8.96
CA ILE A 423 1.17 -12.19 9.32
C ILE A 423 2.13 -11.70 8.23
N ALA A 424 2.99 -12.55 7.68
CA ALA A 424 3.99 -12.14 6.70
C ALA A 424 3.36 -11.59 5.42
N PHE A 425 2.33 -12.27 4.91
CA PHE A 425 1.63 -11.85 3.71
C PHE A 425 0.75 -10.61 3.92
N ASP A 426 0.16 -10.43 5.11
CA ASP A 426 -0.54 -9.20 5.45
C ASP A 426 0.44 -8.03 5.69
N SER A 427 1.61 -8.31 6.29
CA SER A 427 2.67 -7.31 6.54
C SER A 427 3.28 -6.76 5.25
N GLY A 428 3.38 -7.57 4.20
CA GLY A 428 3.88 -7.13 2.90
C GLY A 428 3.06 -5.98 2.34
N GLY A 429 1.72 -6.12 2.37
CA GLY A 429 0.84 -5.04 1.97
C GLY A 429 0.90 -3.83 2.91
N VAL A 430 0.99 -4.08 4.22
CA VAL A 430 1.00 -2.99 5.21
C VAL A 430 2.26 -2.11 5.13
N ALA A 431 3.38 -2.67 4.71
CA ALA A 431 4.65 -1.96 4.62
C ALA A 431 4.73 -0.96 3.44
N SER A 432 3.85 -1.09 2.45
CA SER A 432 3.85 -0.28 1.22
C SER A 432 2.85 0.89 1.27
N GLY A 433 2.69 1.52 2.43
CA GLY A 433 1.73 2.60 2.65
C GLY A 433 2.04 3.92 1.94
N PRO A 434 1.33 5.01 2.32
CA PRO A 434 1.26 6.24 1.54
C PRO A 434 2.62 6.88 1.26
N MET A 435 3.55 6.82 2.22
CA MET A 435 4.88 7.43 2.07
C MET A 435 5.75 6.68 1.05
N THR A 436 5.57 5.36 0.92
CA THR A 436 6.26 4.55 -0.09
C THR A 436 5.71 4.84 -1.48
N ALA A 437 4.37 4.84 -1.63
CA ALA A 437 3.71 5.07 -2.91
C ALA A 437 3.89 6.51 -3.45
N THR A 438 4.06 7.47 -2.55
CA THR A 438 4.27 8.88 -2.91
C THR A 438 5.76 9.20 -3.05
N PHE A 439 6.51 9.20 -1.96
CA PHE A 439 7.87 9.74 -1.93
C PHE A 439 8.91 8.76 -2.43
N ILE A 440 8.89 7.49 -1.99
CA ILE A 440 9.92 6.53 -2.41
C ILE A 440 9.83 6.23 -3.90
N LEU A 441 8.61 6.08 -4.44
CA LEU A 441 8.43 5.89 -5.88
C LEU A 441 8.87 7.13 -6.66
N ALA A 442 8.47 8.34 -6.27
CA ALA A 442 8.92 9.57 -6.93
C ALA A 442 10.44 9.75 -6.85
N PHE A 443 11.05 9.44 -5.70
CA PHE A 443 12.50 9.41 -5.53
C PHE A 443 13.18 8.43 -6.50
N ALA A 444 12.66 7.21 -6.61
CA ALA A 444 13.14 6.21 -7.56
C ALA A 444 12.99 6.69 -9.03
N GLN A 445 11.89 7.37 -9.35
CA GLN A 445 11.67 7.95 -10.68
C GLN A 445 12.71 9.02 -11.01
N GLY A 446 13.02 9.92 -10.06
CA GLY A 446 14.07 10.92 -10.24
C GLY A 446 15.45 10.30 -10.40
N VAL A 447 15.79 9.27 -9.60
CA VAL A 447 17.06 8.53 -9.76
C VAL A 447 17.14 7.89 -11.14
N ALA A 448 16.07 7.24 -11.61
CA ALA A 448 16.02 6.60 -12.93
C ALA A 448 16.15 7.61 -14.07
N GLU A 449 15.48 8.76 -13.98
CA GLU A 449 15.55 9.81 -15.01
C GLU A 449 16.96 10.37 -15.20
N ALA A 450 17.72 10.54 -14.10
CA ALA A 450 19.09 11.04 -14.14
C ALA A 450 20.15 9.97 -14.44
N THR A 451 19.80 8.68 -14.40
CA THR A 451 20.76 7.59 -14.59
C THR A 451 20.86 7.24 -16.08
N GLU A 452 22.07 7.32 -16.64
CA GLU A 452 22.30 7.00 -18.04
C GLU A 452 21.92 5.54 -18.36
N GLY A 453 21.05 5.35 -19.35
CA GLY A 453 20.58 4.02 -19.79
C GLY A 453 19.45 3.41 -18.97
N ALA A 454 18.99 4.07 -17.89
CA ALA A 454 17.80 3.67 -17.16
C ALA A 454 16.52 4.21 -17.83
N ASP A 455 15.44 3.45 -17.74
CA ASP A 455 14.11 3.83 -18.20
C ASP A 455 13.18 3.99 -16.99
N VAL A 456 12.51 5.14 -16.88
CA VAL A 456 11.66 5.45 -15.72
C VAL A 456 10.53 4.42 -15.54
N LEU A 457 9.93 3.94 -16.63
CA LEU A 457 8.86 2.94 -16.53
C LEU A 457 9.37 1.57 -16.10
N LEU A 458 10.52 1.13 -16.62
CA LEU A 458 11.08 -0.19 -16.34
C LEU A 458 11.81 -0.24 -14.98
N ASP A 459 12.54 0.82 -14.66
CA ASP A 459 13.51 0.82 -13.56
C ASP A 459 12.99 1.55 -12.32
N ALA A 460 12.13 2.56 -12.45
CA ALA A 460 11.54 3.20 -11.27
C ALA A 460 10.32 2.44 -10.72
N PHE A 461 9.49 1.85 -11.58
CA PHE A 461 8.40 0.98 -11.11
C PHE A 461 8.94 -0.37 -10.61
N GLY A 462 8.22 -0.99 -9.69
CA GLY A 462 8.62 -2.20 -8.98
C GLY A 462 9.29 -1.92 -7.63
N VAL A 463 9.48 -0.66 -7.23
CA VAL A 463 10.02 -0.35 -5.90
C VAL A 463 9.01 -0.67 -4.81
N ILE A 464 7.74 -0.32 -5.02
CA ILE A 464 6.66 -0.67 -4.08
C ILE A 464 6.53 -2.20 -3.99
N ALA A 465 6.68 -2.90 -5.12
CA ALA A 465 6.69 -4.36 -5.18
C ALA A 465 7.79 -4.99 -4.32
N LEU A 466 9.02 -4.46 -4.38
CA LEU A 466 10.13 -4.95 -3.57
C LEU A 466 9.93 -4.64 -2.08
N VAL A 467 9.40 -3.45 -1.78
CA VAL A 467 9.01 -3.06 -0.41
C VAL A 467 7.95 -4.01 0.14
N ALA A 468 6.96 -4.40 -0.67
CA ALA A 468 5.93 -5.35 -0.26
C ALA A 468 6.46 -6.78 -0.12
N LEU A 469 7.40 -7.20 -0.97
CA LEU A 469 7.96 -8.55 -0.99
C LEU A 469 8.84 -8.87 0.23
N THR A 470 9.71 -7.95 0.63
CA THR A 470 10.72 -8.25 1.67
C THR A 470 10.13 -8.59 3.06
N PRO A 471 9.04 -7.96 3.54
CA PRO A 471 8.31 -8.41 4.73
C PRO A 471 7.87 -9.88 4.70
N LEU A 472 7.45 -10.40 3.54
CA LEU A 472 7.01 -11.79 3.42
C LEU A 472 8.13 -12.74 3.83
N ILE A 473 9.36 -12.45 3.42
CA ILE A 473 10.52 -13.28 3.73
C ILE A 473 10.97 -13.03 5.18
N ALA A 474 11.10 -11.76 5.58
CA ALA A 474 11.61 -11.38 6.90
C ALA A 474 10.78 -11.97 8.05
N ILE A 475 9.44 -11.88 7.96
CA ILE A 475 8.54 -12.37 9.01
C ILE A 475 8.48 -13.90 9.03
N GLN A 476 8.53 -14.58 7.87
CA GLN A 476 8.55 -16.04 7.85
C GLN A 476 9.87 -16.60 8.42
N VAL A 477 11.00 -15.97 8.11
CA VAL A 477 12.29 -16.31 8.72
C VAL A 477 12.25 -16.09 10.24
N LEU A 478 11.67 -14.97 10.70
CA LEU A 478 11.45 -14.74 12.12
C LEU A 478 10.61 -15.86 12.74
N GLY A 479 9.54 -16.30 12.07
CA GLY A 479 8.70 -17.42 12.51
C GLY A 479 9.45 -18.74 12.64
N LEU A 480 10.37 -19.04 11.72
CA LEU A 480 11.25 -20.20 11.81
C LEU A 480 12.22 -20.11 13.00
N ILE A 481 12.76 -18.91 13.28
CA ILE A 481 13.62 -18.68 14.45
C ILE A 481 12.86 -18.92 15.75
N TYR A 482 11.63 -18.39 15.86
CA TYR A 482 10.77 -18.60 17.03
C TYR A 482 10.42 -20.09 17.22
N LYS A 483 10.04 -20.78 16.13
CA LYS A 483 9.79 -22.23 16.13
C LYS A 483 11.00 -23.03 16.62
N HIS A 484 12.21 -22.66 16.18
CA HIS A 484 13.43 -23.33 16.60
C HIS A 484 13.79 -23.07 18.08
N LYS A 485 13.60 -21.84 18.55
CA LYS A 485 13.80 -21.49 19.97
C LYS A 485 12.84 -22.26 20.88
N ALA A 486 11.55 -22.31 20.55
CA ALA A 486 10.56 -23.06 21.32
C ALA A 486 10.92 -24.55 21.42
N LYS A 487 11.43 -25.15 20.33
CA LYS A 487 11.87 -26.55 20.33
C LYS A 487 13.10 -26.78 21.23
N LYS A 488 14.05 -25.83 21.28
CA LYS A 488 15.23 -25.94 22.16
C LYS A 488 14.88 -25.83 23.64
N THR A 489 13.94 -24.95 24.00
CA THR A 489 13.48 -24.84 25.39
C THR A 489 12.78 -26.13 25.85
N ALA A 490 11.95 -26.73 24.99
CA ALA A 490 11.28 -28.00 25.31
C ALA A 490 12.24 -29.19 25.49
N VAL A 491 13.39 -29.20 24.79
CA VAL A 491 14.41 -30.27 24.91
C VAL A 491 15.39 -30.02 26.07
N GLY A 492 15.43 -28.81 26.63
CA GLY A 492 16.25 -28.50 27.81
C GLY A 492 15.52 -28.66 29.15
N GLU A 493 14.21 -28.93 29.11
CA GLU A 493 13.37 -29.23 30.29
C GLU A 493 13.09 -30.74 30.45
N GLU A 494 13.54 -31.56 29.49
CA GLU A 494 13.66 -33.04 29.61
C GLU A 494 15.07 -33.42 30.05
#